data_AF-A0A6A5TH25-F1
#
_entry.id   AF-A0A6A5TH25-F1
#
_cell.length_a   1.000
_cell.length_b   1.000
_cell.length_c   1.000
_cell.angle_alpha   90.00
_cell.angle_beta   90.00
_cell.angle_gamma   90.00
#
_symmetry.space_group_name_H-M   'P 1'
#
loop_
_entity.id
_entity.type
_entity.pdbx_description
1 polymer ?
#
loop_
_entity_poly.entity_id
_entity_poly.type
_entity_poly.pdbx_seq_one_letter_code
_entity_poly.pdbx_strand_id
1 'polypeptide(L)'
;LCDFRGSTCDALGLNGGHLPDDPFFNLRLGFVSTPATNIFSLGTLLFVILTGHLPFGTGLKGEPFTNWRGYEEHVNKRFEAGELPDMAGLTGGNVIWKCW
;
A
#
# COMPACT_ATOMS: atom_id res chain seq x y z
N LEU A 1 17.10 2.50 1.04
CA LEU A 1 16.14 1.40 1.28
C LEU A 1 16.87 0.31 2.06
N CYS A 2 16.31 -0.09 3.19
CA CYS A 2 16.79 -1.16 4.07
C CYS A 2 15.56 -1.96 4.56
N ASP A 3 15.77 -3.12 5.19
CA ASP A 3 14.71 -4.02 5.68
C ASP A 3 13.75 -4.53 4.58
N PHE A 4 14.30 -5.29 3.62
CA PHE A 4 13.50 -5.97 2.60
C PHE A 4 12.76 -7.17 3.20
N ARG A 5 11.68 -6.88 3.94
CA ARG A 5 10.76 -7.89 4.47
C ARG A 5 10.25 -8.79 3.35
N GLY A 6 10.13 -10.09 3.63
CA GLY A 6 9.68 -11.07 2.64
C GLY A 6 10.69 -11.36 1.53
N SER A 7 11.98 -11.11 1.76
CA SER A 7 13.07 -11.44 0.83
C SER A 7 12.96 -12.88 0.32
N THR A 8 13.14 -13.04 -0.99
CA THR A 8 13.17 -14.34 -1.66
C THR A 8 14.57 -14.63 -2.20
N CYS A 9 14.90 -15.91 -2.32
CA CYS A 9 16.08 -16.37 -3.04
C CYS A 9 15.69 -17.56 -3.91
N ASP A 10 15.36 -17.29 -5.18
CA ASP A 10 14.87 -18.29 -6.12
C ASP A 10 15.89 -19.41 -6.35
N ALA A 11 17.18 -19.07 -6.40
CA ALA A 11 18.28 -20.03 -6.56
C ALA A 11 18.34 -21.08 -5.44
N LEU A 12 17.85 -20.72 -4.23
CA LEU A 12 17.81 -21.60 -3.07
C LEU A 12 16.38 -22.03 -2.70
N GLY A 13 15.37 -21.60 -3.46
CA GLY A 13 13.95 -21.85 -3.16
C GLY A 13 13.48 -21.27 -1.82
N LEU A 14 14.10 -20.19 -1.33
CA LEU A 14 13.76 -19.59 -0.03
C LEU A 14 12.79 -18.42 -0.18
N ASN A 15 11.82 -18.32 0.73
CA ASN A 15 10.86 -17.21 0.80
C ASN A 15 10.62 -16.81 2.27
N GLY A 16 10.87 -15.54 2.59
CA GLY A 16 10.66 -15.00 3.94
C GLY A 16 9.20 -14.87 4.38
N GLY A 17 8.23 -15.10 3.49
CA GLY A 17 6.81 -15.29 3.81
C GLY A 17 6.08 -14.06 4.38
N HIS A 18 6.67 -12.88 4.28
CA HIS A 18 6.13 -11.65 4.88
C HIS A 18 5.65 -10.68 3.79
N LEU A 19 4.46 -10.11 3.96
CA LEU A 19 3.93 -9.04 3.11
C LEU A 19 4.07 -7.69 3.81
N PRO A 20 3.95 -6.57 3.08
CA PRO A 20 3.78 -5.27 3.70
C PRO A 20 2.54 -5.27 4.62
N ASP A 21 2.55 -4.42 5.64
CA ASP A 21 1.35 -4.17 6.44
C ASP A 21 0.35 -3.33 5.61
N ASP A 22 -0.94 -3.34 5.97
CA ASP A 22 -1.93 -2.48 5.33
C ASP A 22 -1.58 -0.99 5.55
N PRO A 23 -1.77 -0.09 4.57
CA PRO A 23 -2.42 -0.26 3.27
C PRO A 23 -1.44 -0.49 2.11
N PHE A 24 -0.28 -1.12 2.36
CA PHE A 24 0.83 -1.15 1.40
C PHE A 24 0.81 -2.34 0.43
N PHE A 25 -0.24 -3.15 0.41
CA PHE A 25 -0.38 -4.23 -0.57
C PHE A 25 -1.83 -4.36 -1.08
N ASN A 26 -1.98 -5.01 -2.23
CA ASN A 26 -3.27 -5.22 -2.87
C ASN A 26 -3.79 -6.62 -2.56
N LEU A 27 -4.85 -6.71 -1.76
CA LEU A 27 -5.50 -7.98 -1.40
C LEU A 27 -6.00 -8.77 -2.61
N ARG A 28 -6.32 -8.10 -3.73
CA ARG A 28 -6.81 -8.76 -4.95
C ARG A 28 -5.75 -9.56 -5.69
N LEU A 29 -4.47 -9.27 -5.45
CA LEU A 29 -3.35 -10.00 -6.04
C LEU A 29 -2.96 -11.26 -5.24
N GLY A 30 -3.66 -11.51 -4.13
CA GLY A 30 -3.39 -12.61 -3.21
C GLY A 30 -2.21 -12.35 -2.29
N PHE A 31 -2.05 -13.22 -1.28
CA PHE A 31 -1.02 -13.10 -0.27
C PHE A 31 0.32 -13.69 -0.76
N VAL A 32 0.87 -13.12 -1.85
CA VAL A 32 2.14 -13.54 -2.44
C VAL A 32 3.06 -12.34 -2.63
N SER A 33 4.31 -12.46 -2.16
CA SER A 33 5.35 -11.46 -2.41
C SER A 33 5.77 -11.52 -3.88
N THR A 34 5.43 -10.50 -4.66
CA THR A 34 5.74 -10.39 -6.08
C THR A 34 6.26 -8.98 -6.41
N PRO A 35 6.89 -8.78 -7.59
CA PRO A 35 7.19 -7.44 -8.06
C PRO A 35 5.97 -6.51 -8.12
N ALA A 36 4.77 -7.05 -8.39
CA ALA A 36 3.53 -6.27 -8.39
C ALA A 36 3.17 -5.76 -6.98
N THR A 37 3.41 -6.56 -5.94
CA THR A 37 3.27 -6.13 -4.54
C THR A 37 4.16 -4.92 -4.26
N ASN A 38 5.43 -4.96 -4.70
CA ASN A 38 6.36 -3.84 -4.53
C ASN A 38 5.92 -2.58 -5.29
N ILE A 39 5.39 -2.73 -6.51
CA ILE A 39 4.86 -1.62 -7.31
C ILE A 39 3.66 -0.98 -6.61
N PHE A 40 2.76 -1.79 -6.05
CA PHE A 40 1.62 -1.29 -5.28
C PHE A 40 2.07 -0.54 -4.03
N SER A 41 3.01 -1.11 -3.25
CA SER A 41 3.60 -0.45 -2.08
C SER A 41 4.24 0.88 -2.44
N LEU A 42 4.90 0.95 -3.61
CA LEU A 42 5.50 2.19 -4.12
C LEU A 42 4.44 3.23 -4.45
N GLY A 43 3.33 2.84 -5.08
CA GLY A 43 2.19 3.72 -5.34
C GLY A 43 1.63 4.32 -4.04
N THR A 44 1.40 3.48 -3.03
CA THR A 44 0.94 3.92 -1.70
C THR A 44 1.95 4.86 -1.04
N LEU A 45 3.25 4.55 -1.09
CA LEU A 45 4.29 5.39 -0.52
C LEU A 45 4.36 6.77 -1.20
N LEU A 46 4.29 6.80 -2.54
CA LEU A 46 4.29 8.06 -3.29
C LEU A 46 3.05 8.91 -2.96
N PHE A 47 1.88 8.29 -2.83
CA PHE A 47 0.67 8.96 -2.39
C PHE A 47 0.87 9.60 -1.01
N VAL A 48 1.40 8.86 -0.04
CA VAL A 48 1.65 9.35 1.32
C VAL A 48 2.66 10.49 1.32
N ILE A 49 3.74 10.41 0.54
CA ILE A 49 4.76 11.46 0.45
C ILE A 49 4.17 12.75 -0.12
N LEU A 50 3.38 12.65 -1.20
CA LEU A 50 2.87 13.82 -1.91
C LEU A 50 1.66 14.46 -1.25
N THR A 51 0.82 13.67 -0.59
CA THR A 51 -0.40 14.17 0.07
C THR A 51 -0.20 14.41 1.56
N GLY A 52 0.73 13.70 2.21
CA GLY A 52 0.85 13.65 3.67
C GLY A 52 -0.25 12.84 4.35
N HIS A 53 -1.04 12.07 3.59
CA HIS A 53 -2.19 11.30 4.07
C HIS A 53 -2.08 9.82 3.72
N LEU A 54 -2.60 8.94 4.58
CA LEU A 54 -2.84 7.55 4.23
C LEU A 54 -4.05 7.44 3.27
N PRO A 55 -4.07 6.46 2.35
CA PRO A 55 -5.22 6.20 1.48
C PRO A 55 -6.53 6.12 2.26
N PHE A 56 -7.56 6.84 1.78
CA PHE A 56 -8.90 6.94 2.39
C PHE A 56 -8.95 7.39 3.85
N GLY A 57 -7.83 7.84 4.42
CA GLY A 57 -7.80 8.33 5.80
C GLY A 57 -8.59 9.63 5.92
N THR A 58 -9.51 9.68 6.88
CA THR A 58 -10.08 10.95 7.36
C THR A 58 -9.17 11.48 8.47
N GLY A 59 -8.11 12.22 8.12
CA GLY A 59 -7.22 12.81 9.11
C GLY A 59 -6.14 13.67 8.48
N LEU A 60 -6.07 14.93 8.90
CA LEU A 60 -4.87 15.77 8.74
C LEU A 60 -3.81 15.33 9.77
N LYS A 61 -2.53 15.64 9.47
CA LYS A 61 -1.32 15.34 10.26
C LYS A 61 -1.55 15.17 11.77
N GLY A 62 -1.22 13.98 12.30
CA GLY A 62 -0.89 13.81 13.71
C GLY A 62 -2.01 13.36 14.65
N GLU A 63 -3.23 13.12 14.15
CA GLU A 63 -4.24 12.41 14.95
C GLU A 63 -3.81 10.93 15.08
N PRO A 64 -3.64 10.39 16.29
CA PRO A 64 -3.40 8.95 16.45
C PRO A 64 -4.59 8.20 15.86
N PHE A 65 -4.34 7.22 15.00
CA PHE A 65 -5.38 6.24 14.66
C PHE A 65 -5.74 5.49 15.94
N THR A 66 -6.75 5.99 16.66
CA THR A 66 -7.28 5.36 17.86
C THR A 66 -7.81 3.95 17.57
N ASN A 67 -8.13 3.66 16.30
CA ASN A 67 -8.55 2.36 15.81
C ASN A 67 -7.83 1.99 14.50
N TRP A 68 -6.56 1.57 14.61
CA TRP A 68 -5.78 1.10 13.46
C TRP A 68 -6.45 -0.05 12.72
N ARG A 69 -6.95 -1.06 13.44
CA ARG A 69 -7.65 -2.21 12.83
C ARG A 69 -8.89 -1.80 12.04
N GLY A 70 -9.67 -0.85 12.56
CA GLY A 70 -10.83 -0.32 11.83
C GLY A 70 -10.43 0.46 10.57
N TYR A 71 -9.25 1.11 10.59
CA TYR A 71 -8.67 1.73 9.40
C TYR A 71 -8.26 0.67 8.37
N GLU A 72 -7.53 -0.37 8.77
CA GLU A 72 -7.13 -1.49 7.89
C GLU A 72 -8.36 -2.12 7.21
N GLU A 73 -9.39 -2.45 8.00
CA GLU A 73 -10.64 -2.99 7.47
C GLU A 73 -11.34 -2.03 6.50
N HIS A 74 -11.25 -0.72 6.73
CA HIS A 74 -11.83 0.29 5.84
C HIS A 74 -11.09 0.37 4.51
N VAL A 75 -9.76 0.55 4.53
CA VAL A 75 -8.95 0.69 3.31
C VAL A 75 -8.97 -0.57 2.46
N ASN A 76 -8.95 -1.74 3.11
CA ASN A 76 -9.00 -3.02 2.43
C ASN A 76 -10.30 -3.22 1.66
N LYS A 77 -11.45 -2.92 2.28
CA LYS A 77 -12.76 -2.99 1.61
C LYS A 77 -12.83 -2.08 0.38
N ARG A 78 -12.24 -0.89 0.44
CA ARG A 78 -12.19 0.06 -0.68
C ARG A 78 -11.34 -0.49 -1.83
N PHE A 79 -10.13 -0.98 -1.54
CA PHE A 79 -9.25 -1.54 -2.56
C PHE A 79 -9.80 -2.83 -3.18
N GLU A 80 -10.45 -3.69 -2.38
CA GLU A 80 -11.16 -4.87 -2.89
C GLU A 80 -12.30 -4.48 -3.83
N ALA A 81 -13.06 -3.42 -3.51
CA ALA A 81 -14.08 -2.85 -4.38
C ALA A 81 -13.52 -2.15 -5.63
N GLY A 82 -12.19 -1.99 -5.74
CA GLY A 82 -11.53 -1.26 -6.82
C GLY A 82 -11.67 0.25 -6.74
N GLU A 83 -12.07 0.76 -5.59
CA GLU A 83 -12.02 2.18 -5.29
C GLU A 83 -10.57 2.60 -5.07
N LEU A 84 -10.20 3.77 -5.59
CA LEU A 84 -8.91 4.41 -5.36
C LEU A 84 -9.12 5.80 -4.74
N PRO A 85 -8.21 6.28 -3.90
CA PRO A 85 -8.25 7.64 -3.39
C PRO A 85 -8.32 8.68 -4.51
N ASP A 86 -8.93 9.82 -4.23
CA ASP A 86 -8.92 10.95 -5.16
C ASP A 86 -7.48 11.46 -5.34
N MET A 87 -7.10 11.64 -6.60
CA MET A 87 -5.78 12.09 -7.03
C MET A 87 -5.88 13.30 -7.96
N ALA A 88 -7.05 13.93 -8.06
CA ALA A 88 -7.26 15.10 -8.90
C ALA A 88 -6.28 16.23 -8.53
N GLY A 89 -5.53 16.73 -9.52
CA GLY A 89 -4.56 17.80 -9.33
C GLY A 89 -3.25 17.39 -8.65
N LEU A 90 -3.08 16.11 -8.29
CA LEU A 90 -1.82 15.62 -7.71
C LEU A 90 -0.75 15.48 -8.79
N THR A 91 0.38 16.17 -8.63
CA THR A 91 1.53 16.01 -9.54
C THR A 91 2.03 14.57 -9.47
N GLY A 92 2.06 13.86 -10.60
CA GLY A 92 2.42 12.43 -10.63
C GLY A 92 1.28 11.48 -10.22
N GLY A 93 0.05 11.98 -10.04
CA GLY A 93 -1.11 11.14 -9.71
C GLY A 93 -1.39 10.05 -10.74
N ASN A 94 -1.07 10.27 -12.02
CA ASN A 94 -1.16 9.26 -13.07
C ASN A 94 -0.17 8.09 -12.89
N VAL A 95 0.98 8.34 -12.27
CA VAL A 95 1.98 7.30 -11.96
C VAL A 95 1.48 6.47 -10.78
N ILE A 96 1.03 7.13 -9.70
CA ILE A 96 0.43 6.46 -8.54
C ILE A 96 -0.75 5.58 -8.98
N TRP A 97 -1.64 6.11 -9.81
CA TRP A 97 -2.79 5.37 -10.32
C TRP A 97 -2.39 4.11 -11.10
N LYS A 98 -1.30 4.15 -11.87
CA LYS A 98 -0.80 2.96 -12.60
C LYS A 98 -0.04 1.97 -11.72
N CYS A 99 0.35 2.37 -10.51
CA CYS A 99 0.96 1.47 -9.54
C CYS A 99 -0.09 0.65 -8.76
N TRP A 100 -1.32 1.16 -8.65
CA TRP A 100 -2.43 0.52 -7.94
C TRP A 100 -3.30 -0.36 -8.82
#